data_AF-A0A1Z5T2M6-F1
#
_entry.id   AF-A0A1Z5T2M6-F1
#
_cell.length_a   1.000
_cell.length_b   1.000
_cell.length_c   1.000
_cell.angle_alpha   90.00
_cell.angle_beta   90.00
_cell.angle_gamma   90.00
#
_symmetry.space_group_name_H-M   'P 1'
#
loop_
_entity.id
_entity.type
_entity.pdbx_description
1 polymer ?
#
loop_
_entity_poly.entity_id
_entity_poly.type
_entity_poly.pdbx_seq_one_letter_code
_entity_poly.pdbx_strand_id
1 'polypeptide(L)'
;MSLRSSTIRWLSRAKPAGTKATTHYHHCRGFSLSATCRTDGVFRELTDQRVQVPWIEAFNKRQKEGQDASQPSGKPETPPDRDLTPKKMSDSYHSVVLPLAQEPWLLDTYLNSSGHIRLGTIFMDLDALSGVIAYKHTGDSVSTVTAAFDRITINHPLHEIVDLELSGQVTYASGRSSMEISLQVAKAPKPGEEVRPEDVLLTCSCTMVSLDPETKKPVSIAPCADRHRRRETSLRAGREEQQTQKGSRAAISIENGA
;
A
#
# COMPACT_ATOMS: atom_id res chain seq x y z
N MET A 1 -83.77 51.63 59.51
CA MET A 1 -84.33 51.10 58.25
C MET A 1 -83.60 49.79 57.96
N SER A 2 -84.14 48.66 58.46
CA SER A 2 -84.91 47.66 57.69
C SER A 2 -84.06 46.96 56.61
N LEU A 3 -83.50 45.78 56.90
CA LEU A 3 -84.03 44.42 56.66
C LEU A 3 -83.88 43.92 55.20
N ARG A 4 -83.16 42.79 55.11
CA ARG A 4 -83.38 41.58 54.28
C ARG A 4 -83.43 41.67 52.75
N SER A 5 -82.86 40.61 52.15
CA SER A 5 -83.42 39.73 51.10
C SER A 5 -82.36 39.49 49.99
N SER A 6 -81.68 38.34 49.97
CA SER A 6 -82.08 37.03 49.38
C SER A 6 -81.73 36.87 47.89
N THR A 7 -80.89 35.84 47.66
CA THR A 7 -80.92 34.83 46.59
C THR A 7 -80.65 35.24 45.13
N ILE A 8 -79.69 34.58 44.48
CA ILE A 8 -79.93 33.52 43.46
C ILE A 8 -78.59 33.01 42.91
N ARG A 9 -78.42 31.68 43.01
CA ARG A 9 -77.38 30.90 42.32
C ARG A 9 -77.71 30.83 40.83
N TRP A 10 -76.72 31.10 39.99
CA TRP A 10 -76.68 30.61 38.61
C TRP A 10 -75.48 29.69 38.45
N LEU A 11 -75.75 28.40 38.20
CA LEU A 11 -74.74 27.45 37.73
C LEU A 11 -74.33 27.83 36.31
N SER A 12 -73.07 28.18 36.12
CA SER A 12 -72.45 28.27 34.79
C SER A 12 -71.36 27.22 34.68
N ARG A 13 -71.57 26.36 33.69
CA ARG A 13 -70.84 25.16 33.28
C ARG A 13 -69.35 25.44 33.07
N ALA A 14 -68.49 24.67 33.75
CA ALA A 14 -67.05 24.68 33.53
C ALA A 14 -66.69 24.20 32.11
N LYS A 15 -65.82 24.94 31.42
CA LYS A 15 -65.04 24.44 30.27
C LYS A 15 -63.66 24.03 30.79
N PRO A 16 -63.13 22.84 30.45
CA PRO A 16 -61.77 22.48 30.84
C PRO A 16 -60.78 23.36 30.07
N ALA A 17 -59.87 24.01 30.81
CA ALA A 17 -58.74 24.73 30.25
C ALA A 17 -57.73 23.71 29.70
N GLY A 18 -57.39 23.85 28.42
CA GLY A 18 -56.44 23.00 27.71
C GLY A 18 -55.04 23.04 28.32
N THR A 19 -54.46 21.86 28.43
CA THR A 19 -53.09 21.55 28.87
C THR A 19 -52.08 22.30 27.99
N LYS A 20 -51.17 23.07 28.61
CA LYS A 20 -50.03 23.67 27.90
C LYS A 20 -49.02 22.56 27.58
N ALA A 21 -48.77 22.33 26.30
CA ALA A 21 -47.73 21.40 25.84
C ALA A 21 -46.35 22.02 26.08
N THR A 22 -45.54 21.35 26.90
CA THR A 22 -44.14 21.66 27.14
C THR A 22 -43.33 21.24 25.91
N THR A 23 -42.79 22.19 25.16
CA THR A 23 -41.90 21.92 24.02
C THR A 23 -40.55 21.43 24.54
N HIS A 24 -40.30 20.13 24.48
CA HIS A 24 -38.97 19.57 24.67
C HIS A 24 -38.09 19.96 23.47
N TYR A 25 -37.08 20.81 23.71
CA TYR A 25 -36.00 21.02 22.76
C TYR A 25 -35.16 19.74 22.67
N HIS A 26 -35.31 19.00 21.57
CA HIS A 26 -34.39 17.92 21.24
C HIS A 26 -33.04 18.54 20.88
N HIS A 27 -32.06 18.35 21.76
CA HIS A 27 -30.68 18.71 21.48
C HIS A 27 -30.13 17.69 20.48
N CYS A 28 -30.22 18.00 19.19
CA CYS A 28 -29.52 17.24 18.15
C CYS A 28 -28.02 17.34 18.41
N ARG A 29 -27.42 16.27 18.94
CA ARG A 29 -25.97 16.09 18.87
C ARG A 29 -25.61 15.96 17.39
N GLY A 30 -25.07 17.02 16.81
CA GLY A 30 -24.48 16.95 15.47
C GLY A 30 -23.35 15.93 15.50
N PHE A 31 -23.43 14.93 14.62
CA PHE A 31 -22.28 14.09 14.33
C PHE A 31 -21.22 14.99 13.67
N SER A 32 -20.14 15.28 14.40
CA SER A 32 -18.96 15.89 13.81
C SER A 32 -18.33 14.84 12.90
N LEU A 33 -18.52 14.99 11.58
CA LEU A 33 -17.68 14.31 10.61
C LEU A 33 -16.29 14.94 10.73
N SER A 34 -15.37 14.27 11.41
CA SER A 34 -13.95 14.58 11.30
C SER A 34 -13.60 14.61 9.81
N ALA A 35 -12.81 15.60 9.39
CA ALA A 35 -12.29 15.63 8.02
C ALA A 35 -11.70 14.25 7.70
N THR A 36 -12.11 13.66 6.58
CA THR A 36 -11.60 12.35 6.16
C THR A 36 -10.10 12.50 5.96
N CYS A 37 -9.31 12.02 6.91
CA CYS A 37 -7.87 11.92 6.71
C CYS A 37 -7.68 10.80 5.68
N ARG A 38 -7.50 11.20 4.42
CA ARG A 38 -7.19 10.27 3.34
C ARG A 38 -5.81 9.73 3.62
N THR A 39 -5.73 8.53 4.19
CA THR A 39 -4.51 7.76 4.13
C THR A 39 -4.37 7.34 2.67
N ASP A 40 -3.30 7.77 2.00
CA ASP A 40 -2.95 7.30 0.65
C ASP A 40 -2.53 5.81 0.66
N GLY A 41 -2.64 5.13 1.82
CA GLY A 41 -2.27 3.73 2.02
C GLY A 41 -0.76 3.48 1.95
N VAL A 42 0.00 4.40 1.36
CA VAL A 42 1.43 4.34 1.11
C VAL A 42 2.11 5.55 1.74
N PHE A 43 3.32 5.37 2.25
CA PHE A 43 4.14 6.45 2.78
C PHE A 43 4.41 7.53 1.73
N ARG A 44 4.17 8.78 2.13
CA ARG A 44 4.12 9.93 1.22
C ARG A 44 5.43 10.14 0.44
N GLU A 45 6.58 9.90 1.05
CA GLU A 45 7.87 10.06 0.37
C GLU A 45 8.00 9.11 -0.85
N LEU A 46 7.35 7.95 -0.82
CA LEU A 46 7.31 7.01 -1.94
C LEU A 46 6.30 7.41 -3.03
N THR A 47 5.36 8.30 -2.72
CA THR A 47 4.32 8.76 -3.66
C THR A 47 4.50 10.20 -4.12
N ASP A 48 5.41 10.98 -3.54
CA ASP A 48 5.62 12.40 -3.85
C ASP A 48 5.95 12.65 -5.34
N GLN A 49 6.55 11.69 -6.03
CA GLN A 49 6.87 11.78 -7.46
C GLN A 49 5.70 11.39 -8.39
N ARG A 50 4.58 10.89 -7.85
CA ARG A 50 3.42 10.45 -8.65
C ARG A 50 2.61 11.63 -9.15
N VAL A 51 2.08 11.52 -10.38
CA VAL A 51 1.16 12.50 -10.97
C VAL A 51 -0.09 12.64 -10.10
N GLN A 52 -0.37 13.86 -9.66
CA GLN A 52 -1.40 14.20 -8.67
C GLN A 52 -2.85 14.10 -9.16
N VAL A 53 -3.12 13.45 -10.30
CA VAL A 53 -4.49 13.28 -10.79
C VAL A 53 -5.09 12.04 -10.11
N PRO A 54 -6.20 12.17 -9.37
CA PRO A 54 -6.87 11.02 -8.78
C PRO A 54 -7.17 9.96 -9.84
N TRP A 55 -6.90 8.69 -9.53
CA TRP A 55 -7.07 7.61 -10.50
C TRP A 55 -8.49 7.56 -11.09
N ILE A 56 -9.51 7.84 -10.29
CA ILE A 56 -10.91 7.87 -10.74
C ILE A 56 -11.15 8.95 -11.80
N GLU A 57 -10.49 10.11 -11.69
CA GLU A 57 -10.58 11.18 -12.68
C GLU A 57 -9.86 10.80 -13.96
N ALA A 58 -8.66 10.23 -13.84
CA ALA A 58 -7.90 9.71 -14.97
C ALA A 58 -8.65 8.58 -15.70
N PHE A 59 -9.29 7.68 -14.95
CA PHE A 59 -10.09 6.57 -15.47
C PHE A 59 -11.35 7.07 -16.18
N ASN A 60 -12.10 7.98 -15.56
CA ASN A 60 -13.29 8.59 -16.17
C ASN A 60 -12.94 9.38 -17.43
N LYS A 61 -11.80 10.08 -17.44
CA LYS A 61 -11.29 10.78 -18.62
C LYS A 61 -11.00 9.79 -19.76
N ARG A 62 -10.31 8.68 -19.48
CA ARG A 62 -10.06 7.61 -20.46
C ARG A 62 -11.34 7.01 -21.03
N GLN A 63 -12.34 6.73 -20.19
CA GLN A 63 -13.63 6.21 -20.66
C GLN A 63 -14.37 7.21 -21.55
N LYS A 64 -14.37 8.51 -21.19
CA LYS A 64 -15.00 9.57 -21.99
C LYS A 64 -14.30 9.81 -23.33
N GLU A 65 -12.98 9.65 -23.37
CA GLU A 65 -12.19 9.78 -24.59
C GLU A 65 -12.37 8.58 -25.54
N GLY A 66 -13.17 7.57 -25.19
CA GLY A 66 -13.41 6.40 -26.04
C GLY A 66 -12.15 5.61 -26.36
N GLN A 67 -11.09 5.76 -25.55
CA GLN A 67 -9.87 4.98 -25.66
C GLN A 67 -10.18 3.57 -25.17
N ASP A 68 -10.63 2.72 -26.10
CA ASP A 68 -10.55 1.27 -25.91
C ASP A 68 -9.11 0.91 -25.51
N ALA A 69 -8.94 -0.05 -24.60
CA ALA A 69 -7.63 -0.58 -24.22
C ALA A 69 -6.81 -1.14 -25.42
N SER A 70 -7.47 -1.28 -26.57
CA SER A 70 -6.95 -1.75 -27.85
C SER A 70 -6.46 -0.63 -28.78
N GLN A 71 -6.75 0.64 -28.51
CA GLN A 71 -6.24 1.75 -29.33
C GLN A 71 -4.88 2.25 -28.81
N PRO A 72 -3.95 2.63 -29.71
CA PRO A 72 -2.66 3.18 -29.34
C PRO A 72 -2.88 4.44 -28.49
N SER A 73 -2.51 4.37 -27.21
CA SER A 73 -2.43 5.58 -26.40
C SER A 73 -1.37 6.45 -27.05
N GLY A 74 -1.67 7.69 -27.45
CA GLY A 74 -0.71 8.62 -28.07
C GLY A 74 0.47 9.04 -27.17
N LYS A 75 0.85 8.20 -26.20
CA LYS A 75 2.17 8.19 -25.57
C LYS A 75 3.18 7.73 -26.62
N PRO A 76 4.42 8.22 -26.60
CA PRO A 76 5.44 7.70 -27.48
C PRO A 76 5.63 6.19 -27.20
N GLU A 77 5.61 5.36 -28.26
CA GLU A 77 6.12 3.99 -28.21
C GLU A 77 7.49 3.97 -27.55
N THR A 78 7.83 2.86 -26.88
CA THR A 78 9.14 2.74 -26.28
C THR A 78 10.22 2.91 -27.36
N PRO A 79 11.18 3.86 -27.21
CA PRO A 79 12.17 4.10 -28.26
C PRO A 79 12.96 2.81 -28.58
N PRO A 80 13.23 2.51 -29.86
CA PRO A 80 13.99 1.33 -30.24
C PRO A 80 15.48 1.46 -29.84
N ASP A 81 15.99 2.68 -29.72
CA ASP A 81 17.38 2.98 -29.36
C ASP A 81 17.51 3.29 -27.86
N ARG A 82 17.24 2.29 -27.02
CA ARG A 82 17.43 2.40 -25.56
C ARG A 82 18.80 1.89 -25.18
N ASP A 83 19.41 2.59 -24.24
CA ASP A 83 20.64 2.13 -23.61
C ASP A 83 20.35 0.90 -22.74
N LEU A 84 20.78 -0.26 -23.24
CA LEU A 84 20.71 -1.55 -22.56
C LEU A 84 22.08 -1.96 -21.99
N THR A 85 22.96 -0.99 -21.75
CA THR A 85 24.23 -1.26 -21.07
C THR A 85 23.98 -1.88 -19.70
N PRO A 86 24.78 -2.89 -19.30
CA PRO A 86 24.63 -3.51 -17.99
C PRO A 86 24.77 -2.50 -16.85
N LYS A 87 23.80 -2.49 -15.94
CA LYS A 87 23.79 -1.62 -14.74
C LYS A 87 24.24 -2.37 -13.50
N LYS A 88 24.87 -1.67 -12.57
CA LYS A 88 25.23 -2.23 -11.26
C LYS A 88 24.01 -2.25 -10.34
N MET A 89 24.04 -3.10 -9.32
CA MET A 89 22.94 -3.12 -8.35
C MET A 89 22.77 -1.76 -7.66
N SER A 90 23.90 -1.11 -7.33
CA SER A 90 23.96 0.20 -6.68
C SER A 90 23.23 1.30 -7.44
N ASP A 91 23.14 1.21 -8.78
CA ASP A 91 22.53 2.24 -9.62
C ASP A 91 21.01 2.32 -9.40
N SER A 92 20.41 1.22 -8.94
CA SER A 92 18.99 1.09 -8.64
C SER A 92 18.66 1.19 -7.15
N TYR A 93 19.67 1.30 -6.27
CA TYR A 93 19.47 1.29 -4.83
C TYR A 93 18.60 2.47 -4.38
N HIS A 94 17.70 2.19 -3.45
CA HIS A 94 16.91 3.21 -2.77
C HIS A 94 16.57 2.77 -1.36
N SER A 95 16.60 3.74 -0.44
CA SER A 95 16.15 3.59 0.93
C SER A 95 15.29 4.77 1.33
N VAL A 96 14.33 4.51 2.22
CA VAL A 96 13.45 5.50 2.84
C VAL A 96 13.32 5.15 4.32
N VAL A 97 13.36 6.17 5.18
CA VAL A 97 13.18 6.02 6.62
C VAL A 97 11.73 6.35 6.96
N LEU A 98 11.08 5.40 7.63
CA LEU A 98 9.71 5.51 8.13
C LEU A 98 9.77 5.90 9.62
N PRO A 99 9.48 7.16 9.98
CA PRO A 99 9.69 7.70 11.33
C PRO A 99 8.54 7.31 12.29
N LEU A 100 8.31 6.01 12.46
CA LEU A 100 7.20 5.46 13.25
C LEU A 100 7.28 5.83 14.74
N ALA A 101 8.47 5.97 15.31
CA ALA A 101 8.63 6.34 16.72
C ALA A 101 8.50 7.86 16.94
N GLN A 102 8.72 8.66 15.90
CA GLN A 102 8.71 10.13 15.99
C GLN A 102 7.32 10.72 15.70
N GLU A 103 6.53 10.07 14.85
CA GLU A 103 5.24 10.59 14.36
C GLU A 103 4.04 9.70 14.79
N PRO A 104 3.34 10.05 15.89
CA PRO A 104 2.24 9.22 16.42
C PRO A 104 1.08 9.01 15.45
N TRP A 105 0.75 10.03 14.64
CA TRP A 105 -0.32 9.93 13.64
C TRP A 105 0.02 8.98 12.49
N LEU A 106 1.32 8.92 12.14
CA LEU A 106 1.81 7.93 11.19
C LEU A 106 1.70 6.54 11.82
N LEU A 107 2.20 6.38 13.04
CA LEU A 107 2.19 5.12 13.79
C LEU A 107 0.80 4.47 13.86
N ASP A 108 -0.27 5.26 14.11
CA ASP A 108 -1.65 4.77 14.13
C ASP A 108 -2.08 4.12 12.80
N THR A 109 -1.51 4.55 11.67
CA THR A 109 -1.77 3.94 10.36
C THR A 109 -1.03 2.59 10.21
N TYR A 110 0.08 2.40 10.92
CA TYR A 110 0.92 1.21 10.82
C TYR A 110 0.67 0.20 11.94
N LEU A 111 -0.01 0.56 13.02
CA LEU A 111 -0.37 -0.37 14.10
C LEU A 111 -1.74 -1.01 13.91
N ASN A 112 -1.89 -2.20 14.47
CA ASN A 112 -3.20 -2.80 14.71
C ASN A 112 -3.69 -2.49 16.13
N SER A 113 -4.93 -2.88 16.43
CA SER A 113 -5.55 -2.68 17.76
C SER A 113 -4.84 -3.39 18.91
N SER A 114 -3.95 -4.34 18.61
CA SER A 114 -3.13 -5.06 19.60
C SER A 114 -1.74 -4.46 19.78
N GLY A 115 -1.43 -3.35 19.11
CA GLY A 115 -0.11 -2.69 19.19
C GLY A 115 0.99 -3.33 18.36
N HIS A 116 0.66 -4.19 17.39
CA HIS A 116 1.63 -4.77 16.45
C HIS A 116 1.63 -4.05 15.11
N ILE A 117 2.79 -4.03 14.45
CA ILE A 117 2.90 -3.49 13.11
C ILE A 117 2.08 -4.33 12.12
N ARG A 118 1.22 -3.65 11.36
CA ARG A 118 0.41 -4.21 10.30
C ARG A 118 1.28 -4.49 9.09
N LEU A 119 1.65 -5.75 8.89
CA LEU A 119 2.43 -6.17 7.72
C LEU A 119 1.80 -5.75 6.38
N GLY A 120 0.47 -5.66 6.31
CA GLY A 120 -0.23 -5.18 5.12
C GLY A 120 0.18 -3.76 4.70
N THR A 121 0.39 -2.83 5.64
CA THR A 121 0.85 -1.47 5.28
C THR A 121 2.30 -1.45 4.87
N ILE A 122 3.14 -2.24 5.54
CA ILE A 122 4.54 -2.41 5.14
C ILE A 122 4.64 -2.96 3.71
N PHE A 123 3.81 -3.94 3.32
CA PHE A 123 3.81 -4.46 1.95
C PHE A 123 3.31 -3.46 0.91
N MET A 124 2.38 -2.56 1.27
CA MET A 124 1.98 -1.47 0.37
C MET A 124 3.16 -0.53 0.10
N ASP A 125 3.95 -0.20 1.13
CA ASP A 125 5.15 0.62 0.97
C ASP A 125 6.26 -0.12 0.20
N LEU A 126 6.45 -1.41 0.46
CA LEU A 126 7.43 -2.22 -0.26
C LEU A 126 7.10 -2.34 -1.75
N ASP A 127 5.82 -2.42 -2.13
CA ASP A 127 5.39 -2.39 -3.54
C ASP A 127 5.61 -1.01 -4.17
N ALA A 128 5.37 0.07 -3.43
CA ALA A 128 5.70 1.41 -3.92
C ALA A 128 7.21 1.61 -4.11
N LEU A 129 8.01 1.15 -3.14
CA LEU A 129 9.47 1.19 -3.18
C LEU A 129 10.03 0.35 -4.34
N SER A 130 9.49 -0.85 -4.57
CA SER A 130 9.91 -1.71 -5.70
C SER A 130 9.63 -1.03 -7.04
N GLY A 131 8.51 -0.30 -7.15
CA GLY A 131 8.21 0.54 -8.30
C GLY A 131 9.27 1.62 -8.54
N VAL A 132 9.65 2.36 -7.50
CA VAL A 132 10.70 3.40 -7.58
C VAL A 132 12.04 2.81 -8.03
N ILE A 133 12.46 1.69 -7.41
CA ILE A 133 13.70 0.99 -7.76
C ILE A 133 13.66 0.52 -9.22
N ALA A 134 12.53 -0.03 -9.67
CA ALA A 134 12.38 -0.47 -11.05
C ALA A 134 12.48 0.69 -12.05
N TYR A 135 11.89 1.84 -11.74
CA TYR A 135 12.01 3.04 -12.59
C TYR A 135 13.44 3.60 -12.59
N LYS A 136 14.17 3.58 -11.47
CA LYS A 136 15.60 3.92 -11.47
C LYS A 136 16.41 3.01 -12.41
N HIS A 137 16.07 1.71 -12.42
CA HIS A 137 16.73 0.74 -13.29
C HIS A 137 16.36 0.90 -14.77
N THR A 138 15.09 1.17 -15.09
CA THR A 138 14.56 1.08 -16.47
C THR A 138 14.32 2.43 -17.16
N GLY A 139 14.18 3.51 -16.39
CA GLY A 139 13.80 4.84 -16.84
C GLY A 139 12.31 4.95 -17.21
N ASP A 140 11.87 6.18 -17.49
CA ASP A 140 10.45 6.52 -17.70
C ASP A 140 9.88 6.06 -19.05
N SER A 141 10.74 5.56 -19.93
CA SER A 141 10.38 5.07 -21.27
C SER A 141 9.53 3.80 -21.27
N VAL A 142 9.48 3.05 -20.15
CA VAL A 142 8.70 1.81 -20.03
C VAL A 142 7.75 1.87 -18.86
N SER A 143 6.65 1.12 -18.97
CA SER A 143 5.74 0.90 -17.85
C SER A 143 6.22 -0.33 -17.09
N THR A 144 6.44 -0.22 -15.79
CA THR A 144 6.75 -1.39 -14.97
C THR A 144 5.53 -1.80 -14.15
N VAL A 145 5.28 -3.11 -14.06
CA VAL A 145 4.23 -3.71 -13.25
C VAL A 145 4.79 -4.75 -12.28
N THR A 146 4.17 -4.86 -11.11
CA THR A 146 4.45 -5.92 -10.13
C THR A 146 3.87 -7.23 -10.62
N ALA A 147 4.73 -8.24 -10.79
CA ALA A 147 4.29 -9.59 -11.18
C ALA A 147 4.10 -10.50 -9.97
N ALA A 148 5.01 -10.45 -8.99
CA ALA A 148 4.93 -11.27 -7.78
C ALA A 148 5.76 -10.68 -6.63
N PHE A 149 5.31 -10.94 -5.41
CA PHE A 149 6.13 -10.87 -4.20
C PHE A 149 6.40 -12.29 -3.73
N ASP A 150 7.69 -12.62 -3.60
CA ASP A 150 8.19 -13.96 -3.29
C ASP A 150 9.16 -13.91 -2.11
N ARG A 151 9.49 -15.09 -1.55
CA ARG A 151 10.55 -15.30 -0.54
C ARG A 151 10.48 -14.33 0.64
N ILE A 152 9.28 -14.12 1.17
CA ILE A 152 9.07 -13.28 2.34
C ILE A 152 9.61 -14.03 3.57
N THR A 153 10.62 -13.49 4.23
CA THR A 153 11.18 -14.00 5.47
C THR A 153 11.06 -12.93 6.54
N ILE A 154 10.43 -13.28 7.66
CA ILE A 154 10.33 -12.43 8.85
C ILE A 154 11.33 -12.98 9.85
N ASN A 155 12.44 -12.28 10.02
CA ASN A 155 13.55 -12.71 10.88
C ASN A 155 13.24 -12.44 12.35
N HIS A 156 12.70 -11.26 12.63
CA HIS A 156 12.36 -10.81 13.97
C HIS A 156 10.96 -10.21 13.95
N PRO A 157 10.11 -10.56 14.91
CA PRO A 157 8.77 -10.02 14.93
C PRO A 157 8.78 -8.52 15.27
N LEU A 158 8.01 -7.77 14.48
CA LEU A 158 7.87 -6.30 14.51
C LEU A 158 7.03 -5.83 15.72
N HIS A 159 7.48 -6.15 16.94
CA HIS A 159 6.78 -5.77 18.18
C HIS A 159 7.24 -4.42 18.74
N GLU A 160 8.48 -4.02 18.45
CA GLU A 160 9.03 -2.77 18.96
C GLU A 160 8.63 -1.60 18.07
N ILE A 161 8.13 -0.53 18.69
CA ILE A 161 7.87 0.75 18.02
C ILE A 161 9.21 1.45 17.87
N VAL A 162 9.80 1.32 16.69
CA VAL A 162 11.05 1.95 16.28
C VAL A 162 10.90 2.51 14.88
N ASP A 163 11.71 3.50 14.55
CA ASP A 163 11.82 3.96 13.16
C ASP A 163 12.34 2.80 12.29
N LEU A 164 11.79 2.66 11.09
CA LEU A 164 12.13 1.58 10.17
C LEU A 164 12.82 2.13 8.93
N GLU A 165 13.82 1.44 8.42
CA GLU A 165 14.35 1.67 7.08
C GLU A 165 13.75 0.64 6.12
N LEU A 166 13.11 1.13 5.05
CA LEU A 166 12.72 0.33 3.89
C LEU A 166 13.77 0.55 2.81
N SER A 167 14.47 -0.50 2.40
CA SER A 167 15.51 -0.39 1.38
C SER A 167 15.46 -1.53 0.37
N GLY A 168 16.05 -1.31 -0.79
CA GLY A 168 16.15 -2.34 -1.81
C GLY A 168 16.92 -1.93 -3.05
N GLN A 169 17.16 -2.93 -3.91
CA GLN A 169 17.86 -2.77 -5.17
C GLN A 169 17.54 -3.93 -6.12
N VAL A 170 17.74 -3.72 -7.43
CA VAL A 170 17.69 -4.79 -8.42
C VAL A 170 18.87 -5.73 -8.18
N THR A 171 18.57 -6.98 -7.85
CA THR A 171 19.59 -8.03 -7.65
C THR A 171 19.74 -8.93 -8.86
N TYR A 172 18.74 -8.94 -9.74
CA TYR A 172 18.83 -9.65 -11.01
C TYR A 172 17.94 -8.98 -12.06
N ALA A 173 18.48 -8.76 -13.25
CA ALA A 173 17.70 -8.39 -14.42
C ALA A 173 18.05 -9.33 -15.56
N SER A 174 17.02 -9.91 -16.18
CA SER A 174 17.18 -10.97 -17.19
C SER A 174 17.77 -10.49 -18.52
N GLY A 175 17.78 -9.18 -18.77
CA GLY A 175 18.05 -8.61 -20.10
C GLY A 175 16.86 -8.74 -21.07
N ARG A 176 15.77 -9.41 -20.64
CA ARG A 176 14.48 -9.43 -21.33
C ARG A 176 13.57 -8.45 -20.60
N SER A 177 12.38 -8.84 -20.19
CA SER A 177 11.41 -7.94 -19.57
C SER A 177 11.32 -8.02 -18.05
N SER A 178 11.93 -9.02 -17.41
CA SER A 178 11.80 -9.24 -15.96
C SER A 178 13.05 -8.86 -15.18
N MET A 179 12.81 -8.30 -13.99
CA MET A 179 13.81 -8.05 -12.95
C MET A 179 13.31 -8.53 -11.59
N GLU A 180 14.25 -8.96 -10.76
CA GLU A 180 14.07 -9.32 -9.36
C GLU A 180 14.71 -8.22 -8.52
N ILE A 181 13.92 -7.69 -7.59
CA ILE A 181 14.30 -6.66 -6.64
C ILE A 181 14.36 -7.31 -5.26
N SER A 182 15.50 -7.22 -4.59
CA SER A 182 15.57 -7.60 -3.18
C SER A 182 15.24 -6.40 -2.32
N LEU A 183 14.32 -6.63 -1.37
CA LEU A 183 13.79 -5.62 -0.48
C LEU A 183 14.04 -6.05 0.96
N GLN A 184 14.23 -5.05 1.81
CA GLN A 184 14.58 -5.22 3.20
C GLN A 184 13.85 -4.19 4.06
N VAL A 185 13.43 -4.62 5.25
CA VAL A 185 12.94 -3.77 6.32
C VAL A 185 13.84 -4.02 7.52
N ALA A 186 14.45 -2.96 8.02
CA ALA A 186 15.31 -3.00 9.20
C ALA A 186 14.93 -1.90 10.17
N LYS A 187 15.42 -2.01 11.42
CA LYS A 187 15.41 -0.86 12.32
C LYS A 187 16.27 0.24 11.70
N ALA A 188 15.78 1.48 11.71
CA ALA A 188 16.51 2.61 11.14
C ALA A 188 17.85 2.74 11.89
N PRO A 189 18.99 2.71 11.17
CA PRO A 189 20.29 2.88 11.80
C PRO A 189 20.41 4.31 12.33
N LYS A 190 21.30 4.51 13.29
CA LYS A 190 21.64 5.88 13.71
C LYS A 190 22.28 6.62 12.53
N PRO A 191 22.17 7.96 12.48
CA PRO A 191 22.79 8.74 11.42
C PRO A 191 24.28 8.41 11.27
N GLY A 192 24.68 7.90 10.10
CA GLY A 192 26.06 7.52 9.78
C GLY A 192 26.44 6.07 10.09
N GLU A 193 25.52 5.25 10.60
CA GLU A 193 25.71 3.80 10.77
C GLU A 193 25.04 3.02 9.63
N GLU A 194 25.57 1.83 9.33
CA GLU A 194 24.94 0.89 8.40
C GLU A 194 23.97 -0.04 9.13
N VAL A 195 22.97 -0.54 8.41
CA VAL A 195 22.04 -1.54 8.92
C VAL A 195 22.79 -2.82 9.30
N ARG A 196 22.67 -3.22 10.56
CA ARG A 196 23.28 -4.45 11.06
C ARG A 196 22.38 -5.66 10.75
N PRO A 197 22.95 -6.86 10.52
CA PRO A 197 22.16 -8.07 10.22
C PRO A 197 21.11 -8.42 11.29
N GLU A 198 21.38 -8.12 12.55
CA GLU A 198 20.46 -8.33 13.68
C GLU A 198 19.25 -7.38 13.66
N ASP A 199 19.39 -6.21 13.04
CA ASP A 199 18.33 -5.20 12.97
C ASP A 199 17.38 -5.45 11.79
N VAL A 200 17.66 -6.47 10.99
CA VAL A 200 16.82 -6.87 9.85
C VAL A 200 15.60 -7.61 10.34
N LEU A 201 14.43 -7.05 10.04
CA LEU A 201 13.15 -7.54 10.54
C LEU A 201 12.45 -8.39 9.47
N LEU A 202 12.51 -7.93 8.22
CA LEU A 202 11.88 -8.60 7.09
C LEU A 202 12.76 -8.47 5.85
N THR A 203 12.86 -9.56 5.08
CA THR A 203 13.42 -9.55 3.73
C THR A 203 12.44 -10.18 2.76
N CYS A 204 12.33 -9.63 1.56
CA CYS A 204 11.53 -10.24 0.50
C CYS A 204 12.14 -9.99 -0.88
N SER A 205 11.62 -10.70 -1.88
CA SER A 205 11.98 -10.51 -3.27
C SER A 205 10.75 -10.13 -4.07
N CYS A 206 10.84 -9.09 -4.89
CA CYS A 206 9.76 -8.63 -5.74
C CYS A 206 10.16 -8.85 -7.20
N THR A 207 9.31 -9.53 -7.97
CA THR A 207 9.48 -9.68 -9.42
C THR A 207 8.68 -8.61 -10.13
N MET A 208 9.38 -7.79 -10.90
CA MET A 208 8.80 -6.74 -11.73
C MET A 208 8.95 -7.07 -13.21
N VAL A 209 7.99 -6.63 -14.02
CA VAL A 209 8.01 -6.80 -15.48
C VAL A 209 7.83 -5.46 -16.17
N SER A 210 8.72 -5.16 -17.11
CA SER A 210 8.65 -3.97 -17.95
C SER A 210 7.88 -4.25 -19.23
N LEU A 211 6.93 -3.38 -19.50
CA LEU A 211 6.00 -3.40 -20.62
C LEU A 211 6.13 -2.10 -21.41
N ASP A 212 5.86 -2.19 -22.69
CA ASP A 212 5.68 -1.02 -23.53
C ASP A 212 4.42 -0.25 -23.06
N PRO A 213 4.51 1.07 -22.81
CA PRO A 213 3.38 1.86 -22.32
C PRO A 213 2.16 1.85 -23.25
N GLU A 214 2.35 1.66 -24.54
CA GLU A 214 1.32 1.69 -25.57
C GLU A 214 0.83 0.27 -25.90
N THR A 215 1.72 -0.61 -26.34
CA THR A 215 1.36 -1.96 -26.80
C THR A 215 1.12 -2.94 -25.65
N LYS A 216 1.51 -2.60 -24.42
CA LYS A 216 1.48 -3.47 -23.23
C LYS A 216 2.26 -4.78 -23.36
N LYS A 217 3.11 -4.89 -24.40
CA LYS A 217 3.95 -6.07 -24.63
C LYS A 217 5.22 -6.00 -23.79
N PRO A 218 5.81 -7.13 -23.39
CA PRO A 218 7.06 -7.14 -22.65
C PRO A 218 8.22 -6.51 -23.44
N VAL A 219 9.00 -5.64 -22.80
CA VAL A 219 10.11 -4.89 -23.42
C VAL A 219 11.43 -5.24 -22.74
N SER A 220 12.51 -5.28 -23.52
CA SER A 220 13.87 -5.51 -23.01
C SER A 220 14.35 -4.41 -22.06
N ILE A 221 15.08 -4.81 -21.01
CA ILE A 221 15.68 -3.92 -20.02
C ILE A 221 17.18 -4.17 -19.89
N ALA A 222 17.92 -3.19 -19.37
CA ALA A 222 19.33 -3.32 -19.06
C ALA A 222 19.56 -4.54 -18.13
N PRO A 223 20.49 -5.45 -18.45
CA PRO A 223 20.84 -6.55 -17.56
C PRO A 223 21.60 -6.01 -16.33
N CYS A 224 21.57 -6.75 -15.23
CA CYS A 224 22.35 -6.41 -14.04
C CYS A 224 23.76 -7.00 -14.17
N ALA A 225 24.79 -6.16 -14.06
CA ALA A 225 26.20 -6.52 -14.25
C ALA A 225 26.72 -7.49 -13.19
N ASP A 226 26.28 -7.34 -11.94
CA ASP A 226 26.71 -8.15 -10.80
C ASP A 226 25.97 -9.49 -10.74
N ARG A 227 26.16 -10.32 -11.76
CA ARG A 227 25.55 -11.65 -11.89
C ARG A 227 26.08 -12.65 -10.85
N HIS A 228 27.11 -12.28 -10.08
CA HIS A 228 28.01 -13.23 -9.47
C HIS A 228 27.55 -13.67 -8.07
N ARG A 229 27.22 -14.98 -7.97
CA ARG A 229 27.24 -15.84 -6.77
C ARG A 229 25.99 -16.00 -5.92
N ARG A 230 25.19 -14.96 -5.62
CA ARG A 230 24.06 -15.13 -4.66
C ARG A 230 22.88 -15.93 -5.23
N ARG A 231 22.70 -15.89 -6.56
CA ARG A 231 21.57 -16.49 -7.27
C ARG A 231 21.66 -18.00 -7.44
N GLU A 232 22.87 -18.57 -7.63
CA GLU A 232 22.99 -20.02 -7.82
C GLU A 232 22.55 -20.80 -6.57
N THR A 233 22.93 -20.32 -5.40
CA THR A 233 22.52 -20.88 -4.11
C THR A 233 21.03 -20.65 -3.85
N SER A 234 20.50 -19.44 -4.05
CA SER A 234 19.08 -19.15 -3.82
C SER A 234 18.14 -19.82 -4.83
N LEU A 235 18.53 -19.95 -6.10
CA LEU A 235 17.75 -20.66 -7.12
C LEU A 235 17.78 -22.18 -6.93
N ARG A 236 18.94 -22.76 -6.57
CA ARG A 236 19.02 -24.19 -6.22
C ARG A 236 18.11 -24.48 -5.02
N ALA A 237 18.25 -23.72 -3.94
CA ALA A 237 17.40 -23.85 -2.76
C ALA A 237 15.90 -23.66 -3.08
N GLY A 238 15.55 -22.66 -3.90
CA GLY A 238 14.15 -22.42 -4.26
C GLY A 238 13.55 -23.48 -5.20
N ARG A 239 14.36 -24.07 -6.10
CA ARG A 239 13.93 -25.19 -6.94
C ARG A 239 13.72 -26.44 -6.10
N GLU A 240 14.64 -26.71 -5.16
CA GLU A 240 14.54 -27.83 -4.21
C GLU A 240 13.29 -27.69 -3.34
N GLU A 241 12.99 -26.51 -2.81
CA GLU A 241 11.81 -26.27 -1.98
C GLU A 241 10.48 -26.39 -2.77
N GLN A 242 10.44 -25.92 -4.01
CA GLN A 242 9.29 -26.15 -4.90
C GLN A 242 9.10 -27.63 -5.25
N GLN A 243 10.19 -28.40 -5.38
CA GLN A 243 10.13 -29.83 -5.64
C GLN A 243 9.61 -30.59 -4.42
N THR A 244 10.05 -30.22 -3.22
CA THR A 244 9.55 -30.77 -1.96
C THR A 244 8.09 -30.44 -1.73
N GLN A 245 7.65 -29.20 -2.02
CA GLN A 245 6.23 -28.81 -1.91
C GLN A 245 5.32 -29.50 -2.94
N LYS A 246 5.82 -29.76 -4.15
CA LYS A 246 5.09 -30.55 -5.15
C LYS A 246 4.98 -32.02 -4.74
N GLY A 247 6.05 -32.58 -4.16
CA GLY A 247 6.06 -33.95 -3.63
C GLY A 247 5.11 -34.13 -2.44
N SER A 248 5.10 -33.18 -1.49
CA SER A 248 4.20 -33.23 -0.34
C SER A 248 2.73 -33.04 -0.72
N ARG A 249 2.42 -32.14 -1.66
CA ARG A 249 1.05 -32.01 -2.20
C ARG A 249 0.59 -33.27 -2.94
N ALA A 250 1.48 -33.94 -3.68
CA ALA A 250 1.15 -35.21 -4.33
C ALA A 250 0.91 -36.34 -3.32
N ALA A 251 1.70 -36.41 -2.24
CA ALA A 251 1.53 -37.40 -1.18
C ALA A 251 0.20 -37.25 -0.42
N ILE A 252 -0.19 -36.01 -0.09
CA ILE A 252 -1.45 -35.70 0.59
C ILE A 252 -2.67 -36.06 -0.27
N SER A 253 -2.55 -35.99 -1.61
CA SER A 253 -3.63 -36.40 -2.53
C SER A 253 -3.78 -37.92 -2.65
N ILE A 254 -2.74 -38.71 -2.37
CA ILE A 254 -2.81 -40.19 -2.40
C ILE A 254 -3.44 -40.73 -1.10
N GLU A 255 -3.19 -40.08 0.04
CA GLU A 255 -3.70 -40.51 1.35
C GLU A 255 -5.19 -40.20 1.56
N ASN A 256 -5.72 -39.16 0.93
CA ASN A 256 -7.15 -38.80 1.01
C ASN A 256 -8.04 -39.46 -0.06
N GLY A 257 -7.47 -40.35 -0.87
CA GLY A 257 -8.15 -41.04 -1.98
C GLY A 257 -8.30 -42.56 -1.81
N ALA A 258 -8.03 -43.08 -0.60
CA ALA A 258 -8.16 -44.50 -0.25
C ALA A 258 -9.27 -44.73 0.78
#